data_AF-A0A844QI43-F1
#
_entry.id   AF-A0A844QI43-F1
#
_cell.length_a   1.000
_cell.length_b   1.000
_cell.length_c   1.000
_cell.angle_alpha   90.00
_cell.angle_beta   90.00
_cell.angle_gamma   90.00
#
_symmetry.space_group_name_H-M   'P 1'
#
loop_
_entity.id
_entity.type
_entity.pdbx_description
1 polymer ?
#
loop_
_entity_poly.entity_id
_entity_poly.type
_entity_poly.pdbx_seq_one_letter_code
_entity_poly.pdbx_strand_id
1 'polypeptide(L)'
;MPIPADTSADSKFFTAQTTCDKPPILDISRGGIGQCVPNSRLQVRQVQQQNVDQKDWPYYALLCRNYKYRSLAQEKVKPEYDDIAMVVYSPVNKKTCFFQRLSDPNLSAFNVSDSAFAPQQAIPGTDIPSPFEVGADAFWDKPSVVEQINCAQCHDANPYVRTPYAYQVTIDKADSLPRRSSGEAYEIVALDHFGASWKQYHGYFDIQPRKSGEEGACVACHSLGLGNSSGSFTDYSAGALAPSQLDTGEFDDTHWMPPRAKQSSWSKNYDSSVKKVQACNATPNAKGCNKKMLH
;
A
#
# COMPACT_ATOMS: atom_id res chain seq x y z
N MET A 1 -3.83 10.83 22.33
CA MET A 1 -4.83 9.79 22.01
C MET A 1 -4.81 9.63 20.50
N PRO A 2 -4.81 8.39 19.96
CA PRO A 2 -4.98 8.16 18.53
C PRO A 2 -6.28 8.81 18.07
N ILE A 3 -6.28 9.46 16.90
CA ILE A 3 -7.50 9.99 16.28
C ILE A 3 -8.23 8.81 15.62
N PRO A 4 -9.47 8.47 16.02
CA PRO A 4 -10.30 7.52 15.29
C PRO A 4 -10.42 7.91 13.81
N ALA A 5 -10.43 6.93 12.91
CA ALA A 5 -10.53 7.13 11.45
C ALA A 5 -11.76 7.94 10.99
N ASP A 6 -12.72 8.18 11.88
CA ASP A 6 -13.96 8.93 11.70
C ASP A 6 -13.98 10.32 12.39
N THR A 7 -12.85 10.78 12.95
CA THR A 7 -12.79 12.09 13.64
C THR A 7 -12.80 13.25 12.65
N SER A 8 -13.68 14.23 12.90
CA SER A 8 -13.82 15.40 12.03
C SER A 8 -12.59 16.32 12.05
N ALA A 9 -12.14 16.75 10.87
CA ALA A 9 -10.96 17.59 10.67
C ALA A 9 -11.03 19.00 11.30
N ASP A 10 -12.20 19.52 11.66
CA ASP A 10 -12.38 20.87 12.25
C ASP A 10 -11.95 20.96 13.73
N SER A 11 -11.31 19.92 14.22
CA SER A 11 -10.79 19.89 15.57
C SER A 11 -9.43 20.60 15.59
N LYS A 12 -9.18 21.47 16.58
CA LYS A 12 -7.90 22.11 16.95
C LYS A 12 -6.70 21.15 17.16
N PHE A 13 -6.82 19.90 16.72
CA PHE A 13 -5.99 18.76 17.05
C PHE A 13 -5.14 18.29 15.86
N PHE A 14 -5.15 18.96 14.70
CA PHE A 14 -4.21 18.76 13.59
C PHE A 14 -3.04 19.77 13.69
N THR A 15 -2.07 19.46 14.54
CA THR A 15 -0.79 20.18 14.71
C THR A 15 0.37 19.25 14.32
N ALA A 16 1.61 19.74 14.38
CA ALA A 16 2.80 18.87 14.24
C ALA A 16 2.90 17.76 15.32
N GLN A 17 1.99 17.72 16.30
CA GLN A 17 1.94 16.76 17.41
C GLN A 17 0.72 15.83 17.33
N THR A 18 0.00 15.80 16.21
CA THR A 18 -1.19 14.94 16.03
C THR A 18 -0.83 13.47 15.95
N THR A 19 -1.51 12.64 16.76
CA THR A 19 -1.33 11.19 16.76
C THR A 19 -2.22 10.55 15.67
N CYS A 20 -1.60 10.04 14.60
CA CYS A 20 -2.25 9.41 13.45
C CYS A 20 -2.77 7.99 13.72
N ASP A 21 -3.41 7.38 12.71
CA ASP A 21 -3.82 5.97 12.70
C ASP A 21 -2.64 5.06 13.08
N LYS A 22 -2.86 4.10 13.99
CA LYS A 22 -1.80 3.21 14.52
C LYS A 22 -1.77 1.81 13.88
N PRO A 23 -0.61 1.28 13.46
CA PRO A 23 0.62 1.98 13.15
C PRO A 23 0.52 2.85 11.88
N PRO A 24 1.12 4.05 11.89
CA PRO A 24 1.18 4.89 10.71
C PRO A 24 2.35 4.45 9.82
N ILE A 25 2.08 3.55 8.87
CA ILE A 25 3.09 2.98 7.96
C ILE A 25 2.64 3.21 6.52
N LEU A 26 2.54 4.48 6.17
CA LEU A 26 2.77 4.92 4.81
C LEU A 26 3.91 5.92 4.92
N ASP A 27 5.13 5.46 4.68
CA ASP A 27 6.28 6.34 4.57
C ASP A 27 6.12 7.21 3.31
N ILE A 28 5.38 8.31 3.45
CA ILE A 28 5.33 9.42 2.51
C ILE A 28 6.49 10.40 2.80
N SER A 29 7.45 10.01 3.66
CA SER A 29 8.50 10.88 4.18
C SER A 29 9.67 11.00 3.20
N ARG A 30 9.41 11.76 2.13
CA ARG A 30 10.39 12.69 1.56
C ARG A 30 9.65 14.02 1.31
N GLY A 31 9.14 14.64 2.38
CA GLY A 31 8.51 15.97 2.36
C GLY A 31 7.01 16.03 2.68
N GLY A 32 6.29 14.90 2.73
CA GLY A 32 4.86 14.90 3.11
C GLY A 32 4.63 15.41 4.55
N ILE A 33 3.55 16.19 4.75
CA ILE A 33 3.08 16.65 6.07
C ILE A 33 2.44 15.46 6.81
N GLY A 34 3.28 14.55 7.29
CA GLY A 34 2.86 13.46 8.17
C GLY A 34 1.99 12.37 7.53
N GLN A 35 1.87 11.27 8.28
CA GLN A 35 1.19 10.04 7.91
C GLN A 35 -0.34 10.12 8.11
N CYS A 36 -0.83 11.22 8.67
CA CYS A 36 -2.22 11.62 8.71
C CYS A 36 -2.51 12.35 7.41
N VAL A 37 -3.17 11.70 6.45
CA VAL A 37 -3.61 12.36 5.22
C VAL A 37 -5.10 12.66 5.39
N PRO A 38 -5.49 13.76 6.08
CA PRO A 38 -6.86 13.93 6.58
C PRO A 38 -7.83 13.98 5.42
N ASN A 39 -9.03 13.45 5.64
CA ASN A 39 -10.07 13.35 4.63
C ASN A 39 -9.74 12.47 3.40
N SER A 40 -8.62 11.72 3.43
CA SER A 40 -8.40 10.63 2.48
C SER A 40 -9.44 9.54 2.64
N ARG A 41 -9.63 8.74 1.58
CA ARG A 41 -10.62 7.66 1.53
C ARG A 41 -9.99 6.42 0.95
N LEU A 42 -10.18 5.29 1.61
CA LEU A 42 -9.99 3.97 1.01
C LEU A 42 -11.36 3.29 0.92
N GLN A 43 -11.74 2.93 -0.29
CA GLN A 43 -12.91 2.11 -0.56
C GLN A 43 -12.47 0.83 -1.23
N VAL A 44 -13.07 -0.27 -0.80
CA VAL A 44 -12.95 -1.56 -1.46
C VAL A 44 -14.36 -2.01 -1.81
N ARG A 45 -14.52 -2.62 -2.98
CA ARG A 45 -15.78 -3.17 -3.47
C ARG A 45 -15.52 -4.45 -4.26
N GLN A 46 -16.38 -5.46 -4.09
CA GLN A 46 -16.54 -6.48 -5.11
C GLN A 46 -17.60 -6.02 -6.11
N VAL A 47 -17.27 -6.02 -7.40
CA VAL A 47 -18.21 -5.58 -8.44
C VAL A 47 -18.93 -6.76 -9.04
N GLN A 48 -20.25 -6.78 -8.90
CA GLN A 48 -21.10 -7.83 -9.42
C GLN A 48 -20.92 -8.04 -10.92
N GLN A 49 -20.75 -9.31 -11.31
CA GLN A 49 -20.71 -9.75 -12.69
C GLN A 49 -21.93 -10.64 -12.95
N GLN A 50 -22.62 -10.40 -14.07
CA GLN A 50 -23.77 -11.22 -14.46
C GLN A 50 -23.33 -12.66 -14.72
N ASN A 51 -24.08 -13.63 -14.18
CA ASN A 51 -23.81 -15.07 -14.34
C ASN A 51 -22.45 -15.52 -13.79
N VAL A 52 -21.89 -14.82 -12.80
CA VAL A 52 -20.64 -15.18 -12.13
C VAL A 52 -20.90 -15.24 -10.62
N ASP A 53 -20.39 -16.29 -9.97
CA ASP A 53 -20.47 -16.42 -8.52
C ASP A 53 -19.74 -15.26 -7.81
N GLN A 54 -20.24 -14.83 -6.66
CA GLN A 54 -19.65 -13.69 -5.92
C GLN A 54 -18.16 -13.87 -5.59
N LYS A 55 -17.72 -15.10 -5.31
CA LYS A 55 -16.30 -15.42 -5.06
C LYS A 55 -15.38 -15.06 -6.24
N ASP A 56 -15.95 -14.98 -7.44
CA ASP A 56 -15.26 -14.77 -8.70
C ASP A 56 -15.41 -13.31 -9.20
N TRP A 57 -16.15 -12.47 -8.47
CA TRP A 57 -16.28 -11.05 -8.77
C TRP A 57 -14.95 -10.31 -8.60
N PRO A 58 -14.60 -9.39 -9.53
CA PRO A 58 -13.42 -8.56 -9.41
C PRO A 58 -13.49 -7.63 -8.20
N TYR A 59 -12.34 -7.43 -7.57
CA TYR A 59 -12.15 -6.48 -6.48
C TYR A 59 -11.64 -5.16 -7.02
N TYR A 60 -12.23 -4.06 -6.56
CA TYR A 60 -11.83 -2.70 -6.84
C TYR A 60 -11.40 -2.09 -5.51
N ALA A 61 -10.14 -1.70 -5.39
CA ALA A 61 -9.66 -0.89 -4.27
C ALA A 61 -9.34 0.51 -4.79
N LEU A 62 -10.07 1.51 -4.32
CA LEU A 62 -9.91 2.92 -4.67
C LEU A 62 -9.36 3.67 -3.46
N LEU A 63 -8.21 4.30 -3.63
CA LEU A 63 -7.55 5.13 -2.64
C LEU A 63 -7.51 6.57 -3.16
N CYS A 64 -8.18 7.48 -2.46
CA CYS A 64 -8.16 8.92 -2.72
C CYS A 64 -7.41 9.64 -1.60
N ARG A 65 -6.34 10.37 -1.93
CA ARG A 65 -5.39 10.96 -0.97
C ARG A 65 -5.32 12.48 -1.06
N ASN A 66 -5.16 13.09 0.10
CA ASN A 66 -4.99 14.54 0.31
C ASN A 66 -3.59 14.87 0.83
N TYR A 67 -2.60 14.98 -0.05
CA TYR A 67 -1.26 15.43 0.35
C TYR A 67 -1.22 16.87 0.87
N LYS A 68 -2.27 17.65 0.57
CA LYS A 68 -2.50 18.99 1.11
C LYS A 68 -3.71 18.99 2.04
N TYR A 69 -3.64 19.78 3.11
CA TYR A 69 -4.75 19.88 4.05
C TYR A 69 -5.99 20.50 3.39
N ARG A 70 -7.12 19.77 3.47
CA ARG A 70 -8.47 20.24 3.11
C ARG A 70 -9.38 20.01 4.30
N SER A 71 -10.18 21.00 4.71
CA SER A 71 -11.07 20.85 5.87
C SER A 71 -12.23 19.90 5.55
N LEU A 72 -12.82 19.30 6.58
CA LEU A 72 -13.98 18.42 6.37
C LEU A 72 -15.17 19.19 5.79
N ALA A 73 -15.34 20.46 6.15
CA ALA A 73 -16.37 21.32 5.59
C ALA A 73 -16.19 21.52 4.08
N GLN A 74 -14.95 21.71 3.61
CA GLN A 74 -14.64 21.81 2.18
C GLN A 74 -14.95 20.49 1.45
N GLU A 75 -14.49 19.38 2.00
CA GLU A 75 -14.68 18.03 1.43
C GLU A 75 -16.15 17.59 1.36
N LYS A 76 -16.98 18.03 2.33
CA LYS A 76 -18.42 17.75 2.32
C LYS A 76 -19.16 18.47 1.18
N VAL A 77 -18.65 19.62 0.74
CA VAL A 77 -19.27 20.42 -0.33
C VAL A 77 -18.70 20.03 -1.68
N LYS A 78 -17.38 19.84 -1.76
CA LYS A 78 -16.66 19.52 -2.98
C LYS A 78 -15.48 18.62 -2.64
N PRO A 79 -15.65 17.28 -2.69
CA PRO A 79 -14.55 16.38 -2.41
C PRO A 79 -13.49 16.52 -3.51
N GLU A 80 -12.24 16.67 -3.10
CA GLU A 80 -11.12 16.95 -4.00
C GLU A 80 -9.87 16.25 -3.49
N TYR A 81 -9.09 15.66 -4.39
CA TYR A 81 -7.94 14.84 -4.04
C TYR A 81 -6.69 15.25 -4.81
N ASP A 82 -5.53 14.96 -4.24
CA ASP A 82 -4.23 15.14 -4.90
C ASP A 82 -3.80 13.90 -5.68
N ASP A 83 -4.32 12.74 -5.29
CA ASP A 83 -3.92 11.44 -5.80
C ASP A 83 -5.08 10.47 -5.69
N ILE A 84 -5.49 9.91 -6.82
CA ILE A 84 -6.53 8.88 -6.90
C ILE A 84 -5.90 7.64 -7.52
N ALA A 85 -5.76 6.58 -6.74
CA ALA A 85 -5.22 5.30 -7.15
C ALA A 85 -6.32 4.24 -7.14
N MET A 86 -6.39 3.41 -8.17
CA MET A 86 -7.29 2.25 -8.23
C MET A 86 -6.53 0.98 -8.60
N VAL A 87 -6.77 -0.08 -7.83
CA VAL A 87 -6.30 -1.43 -8.14
C VAL A 87 -7.50 -2.32 -8.38
N VAL A 88 -7.59 -2.84 -9.61
CA VAL A 88 -8.61 -3.80 -10.01
C VAL A 88 -7.96 -5.18 -10.08
N TYR A 89 -8.50 -6.16 -9.37
CA TYR A 89 -7.97 -7.52 -9.31
C TYR A 89 -9.08 -8.55 -9.57
N SER A 90 -8.81 -9.49 -10.47
CA SER A 90 -9.69 -10.64 -10.69
C SER A 90 -9.24 -11.85 -9.86
N PRO A 91 -10.08 -12.39 -8.96
CA PRO A 91 -9.76 -13.62 -8.24
C PRO A 91 -9.72 -14.85 -9.15
N VAL A 92 -10.37 -14.82 -10.33
CA VAL A 92 -10.47 -15.94 -11.27
C VAL A 92 -9.15 -16.20 -11.98
N ASN A 93 -8.59 -15.18 -12.64
CA ASN A 93 -7.40 -15.32 -13.47
C ASN A 93 -6.17 -14.59 -12.90
N LYS A 94 -6.30 -14.01 -11.70
CA LYS A 94 -5.24 -13.28 -10.97
C LYS A 94 -4.72 -12.04 -11.70
N LYS A 95 -5.42 -11.58 -12.74
CA LYS A 95 -5.07 -10.37 -13.48
C LYS A 95 -5.36 -9.13 -12.65
N THR A 96 -4.42 -8.21 -12.70
CA THR A 96 -4.45 -6.94 -11.98
C THR A 96 -4.22 -5.79 -12.96
N CYS A 97 -5.04 -4.76 -12.84
CA CYS A 97 -4.85 -3.47 -13.47
C CYS A 97 -4.59 -2.41 -12.41
N PHE A 98 -3.63 -1.52 -12.68
CA PHE A 98 -3.33 -0.36 -11.86
C PHE A 98 -3.72 0.90 -12.61
N PHE A 99 -4.46 1.79 -11.94
CA PHE A 99 -4.84 3.09 -12.46
C PHE A 99 -4.45 4.16 -11.45
N GLN A 100 -4.02 5.30 -11.94
CA GLN A 100 -3.60 6.42 -11.13
C GLN A 100 -4.03 7.70 -11.82
N ARG A 101 -4.40 8.69 -11.02
CA ARG A 101 -4.56 10.08 -11.43
C ARG A 101 -3.88 10.96 -10.40
N LEU A 102 -2.93 11.79 -10.82
CA LEU A 102 -2.23 12.77 -9.99
C LEU A 102 -2.70 14.19 -10.32
N SER A 103 -2.85 15.05 -9.30
CA SER A 103 -3.20 16.46 -9.48
C SER A 103 -2.04 17.29 -10.06
N ASP A 104 -0.81 16.80 -9.89
CA ASP A 104 0.39 17.29 -10.54
C ASP A 104 1.27 16.09 -10.94
N PRO A 105 1.63 15.96 -12.24
CA PRO A 105 2.45 14.85 -12.71
C PRO A 105 3.88 14.88 -12.15
N ASN A 106 4.32 16.00 -11.59
CA ASN A 106 5.61 16.13 -10.88
C ASN A 106 5.49 15.84 -9.39
N LEU A 107 4.28 15.56 -8.88
CA LEU A 107 4.12 14.94 -7.56
C LEU A 107 4.69 13.52 -7.64
N SER A 108 5.99 13.43 -7.45
CA SER A 108 6.53 12.23 -6.84
C SER A 108 5.95 12.14 -5.42
N ALA A 109 5.65 10.94 -4.93
CA ALA A 109 5.24 10.69 -3.54
C ALA A 109 6.28 11.17 -2.48
N PHE A 110 7.33 11.86 -2.94
CA PHE A 110 8.61 12.06 -2.30
C PHE A 110 9.17 13.48 -2.46
N ASN A 111 8.37 14.46 -2.91
CA ASN A 111 8.76 15.87 -2.90
C ASN A 111 7.50 16.74 -2.72
N VAL A 112 6.87 16.64 -1.55
CA VAL A 112 5.99 17.73 -1.09
C VAL A 112 6.94 18.76 -0.48
N SER A 113 7.30 19.78 -1.27
CA SER A 113 8.08 20.90 -0.72
C SER A 113 7.22 21.69 0.28
N ASP A 114 7.85 22.48 1.14
CA ASP A 114 7.24 23.33 2.19
C ASP A 114 6.12 24.29 1.69
N SER A 115 5.81 24.29 0.39
CA SER A 115 4.60 24.84 -0.20
C SER A 115 3.35 23.97 0.04
N ALA A 116 3.14 23.58 1.29
CA ALA A 116 1.96 22.91 1.85
C ALA A 116 0.60 23.61 1.56
N PHE A 117 0.62 24.76 0.89
CA PHE A 117 -0.51 25.70 0.79
C PHE A 117 -0.80 26.23 -0.62
N ALA A 118 -0.14 25.72 -1.67
CA ALA A 118 -0.41 26.18 -3.05
C ALA A 118 -1.47 25.31 -3.75
N PRO A 119 -2.57 25.89 -4.28
CA PRO A 119 -3.53 25.15 -5.09
C PRO A 119 -2.90 24.80 -6.45
N GLN A 120 -2.68 23.50 -6.68
CA GLN A 120 -2.70 22.94 -8.03
C GLN A 120 -4.11 22.39 -8.26
N GLN A 121 -4.48 22.15 -9.51
CA GLN A 121 -5.81 21.67 -9.90
C GLN A 121 -6.10 20.32 -9.24
N ALA A 122 -6.81 20.36 -8.11
CA ALA A 122 -7.20 19.16 -7.39
C ALA A 122 -8.14 18.32 -8.27
N ILE A 123 -8.09 17.00 -8.09
CA ILE A 123 -8.91 16.06 -8.84
C ILE A 123 -10.29 16.02 -8.17
N PRO A 124 -11.39 16.32 -8.88
CA PRO A 124 -12.72 16.15 -8.33
C PRO A 124 -12.92 14.70 -7.88
N GLY A 125 -13.35 14.53 -6.63
CA GLY A 125 -13.70 13.23 -6.05
C GLY A 125 -15.11 12.76 -6.43
N THR A 126 -15.91 13.64 -7.02
CA THR A 126 -17.20 13.32 -7.64
C THR A 126 -16.96 12.84 -9.07
N ASP A 127 -17.65 11.77 -9.48
CA ASP A 127 -17.66 11.28 -10.86
C ASP A 127 -16.30 10.77 -11.38
N ILE A 128 -15.54 10.08 -10.52
CA ILE A 128 -14.35 9.33 -10.94
C ILE A 128 -14.81 8.24 -11.92
N PRO A 129 -14.44 8.32 -13.22
CA PRO A 129 -14.96 7.38 -14.20
C PRO A 129 -14.40 5.99 -13.94
N SER A 130 -15.24 4.97 -14.13
CA SER A 130 -14.73 3.61 -14.22
C SER A 130 -13.66 3.56 -15.32
N PRO A 131 -12.54 2.85 -15.12
CA PRO A 131 -11.53 2.71 -16.18
C PRO A 131 -12.05 2.07 -17.48
N PHE A 132 -13.26 1.50 -17.45
CA PHE A 132 -13.93 0.87 -18.58
C PHE A 132 -15.00 1.77 -19.23
N GLU A 133 -15.24 2.98 -18.70
CA GLU A 133 -16.16 3.94 -19.28
C GLU A 133 -15.56 4.66 -20.50
N VAL A 134 -16.43 5.10 -21.41
CA VAL A 134 -16.03 5.89 -22.56
C VAL A 134 -15.44 7.22 -22.09
N GLY A 135 -14.23 7.55 -22.56
CA GLY A 135 -13.52 8.79 -22.19
C GLY A 135 -12.70 8.69 -20.89
N ALA A 136 -12.66 7.53 -20.23
CA ALA A 136 -11.86 7.31 -19.04
C ALA A 136 -10.34 7.51 -19.30
N ASP A 137 -9.89 7.34 -20.53
CA ASP A 137 -8.52 7.57 -20.99
C ASP A 137 -8.09 9.05 -20.92
N ALA A 138 -9.05 9.99 -20.90
CA ALA A 138 -8.79 11.40 -20.67
C ALA A 138 -8.64 11.75 -19.18
N PHE A 139 -9.16 10.90 -18.29
CA PHE A 139 -9.09 11.08 -16.84
C PHE A 139 -7.87 10.38 -16.23
N TRP A 140 -7.68 9.09 -16.53
CA TRP A 140 -6.62 8.27 -15.95
C TRP A 140 -5.26 8.55 -16.61
N ASP A 141 -4.21 8.61 -15.80
CA ASP A 141 -2.86 8.83 -16.31
C ASP A 141 -2.36 7.60 -17.09
N LYS A 142 -1.57 7.84 -18.14
CA LYS A 142 -0.97 6.77 -18.94
C LYS A 142 0.01 5.94 -18.11
N PRO A 143 0.15 4.62 -18.36
CA PRO A 143 1.10 3.76 -17.63
C PRO A 143 2.52 4.31 -17.54
N SER A 144 3.02 4.99 -18.57
CA SER A 144 4.35 5.62 -18.58
C SER A 144 4.52 6.76 -17.58
N VAL A 145 3.43 7.45 -17.21
CA VAL A 145 3.43 8.47 -16.14
C VAL A 145 3.39 7.78 -14.78
N VAL A 146 2.51 6.79 -14.63
CA VAL A 146 2.34 6.02 -13.39
C VAL A 146 3.62 5.25 -13.01
N GLU A 147 4.42 4.83 -13.99
CA GLU A 147 5.71 4.20 -13.70
C GLU A 147 6.64 5.10 -12.87
N GLN A 148 6.60 6.41 -13.08
CA GLN A 148 7.53 7.36 -12.46
C GLN A 148 7.34 7.49 -10.94
N ILE A 149 6.22 6.99 -10.40
CA ILE A 149 5.96 6.97 -8.95
C ILE A 149 6.32 5.63 -8.29
N ASN A 150 7.08 4.76 -8.98
CA ASN A 150 7.66 3.52 -8.44
C ASN A 150 6.64 2.51 -7.90
N CYS A 151 5.44 2.42 -8.49
CA CYS A 151 4.41 1.45 -8.09
C CYS A 151 4.96 0.01 -8.03
N ALA A 152 5.85 -0.35 -8.97
CA ALA A 152 6.47 -1.67 -9.06
C ALA A 152 7.21 -2.09 -7.78
N GLN A 153 7.86 -1.14 -7.09
CA GLN A 153 8.59 -1.44 -5.86
C GLN A 153 7.65 -1.71 -4.69
N CYS A 154 6.52 -1.01 -4.63
CA CYS A 154 5.53 -1.17 -3.56
C CYS A 154 4.64 -2.40 -3.77
N HIS A 155 4.34 -2.74 -5.02
CA HIS A 155 3.47 -3.86 -5.42
C HIS A 155 4.26 -5.06 -5.95
N ASP A 156 5.52 -5.17 -5.58
CA ASP A 156 6.50 -6.16 -6.07
C ASP A 156 6.03 -7.62 -5.93
N ALA A 157 5.31 -7.96 -4.87
CA ALA A 157 4.78 -9.32 -4.63
C ALA A 157 3.26 -9.44 -4.57
N ASN A 158 2.52 -8.33 -4.47
CA ASN A 158 1.07 -8.35 -4.34
C ASN A 158 0.40 -7.11 -4.94
N PRO A 159 -0.84 -7.25 -5.47
CA PRO A 159 -1.62 -6.12 -5.97
C PRO A 159 -2.03 -5.16 -4.84
N TYR A 160 -2.10 -5.63 -3.59
CA TYR A 160 -2.47 -4.83 -2.43
C TYR A 160 -1.38 -4.88 -1.36
N VAL A 161 -0.96 -3.70 -0.90
CA VAL A 161 -0.09 -3.56 0.28
C VAL A 161 -0.99 -3.49 1.51
N ARG A 162 -0.94 -4.53 2.35
CA ARG A 162 -1.71 -4.55 3.60
C ARG A 162 -0.96 -3.79 4.67
N THR A 163 -1.28 -2.52 4.84
CA THR A 163 -0.83 -1.74 6.00
C THR A 163 -1.86 -1.82 7.12
N PRO A 164 -1.50 -1.44 8.36
CA PRO A 164 -2.49 -1.30 9.44
C PRO A 164 -3.64 -0.35 9.10
N TYR A 165 -3.37 0.75 8.39
CA TYR A 165 -4.41 1.64 7.87
C TYR A 165 -5.39 0.88 6.96
N ALA A 166 -4.87 0.17 5.95
CA ALA A 166 -5.70 -0.63 5.05
C ALA A 166 -6.50 -1.70 5.80
N TYR A 167 -5.91 -2.29 6.85
CA TYR A 167 -6.59 -3.25 7.71
C TYR A 167 -7.74 -2.61 8.50
N GLN A 168 -7.49 -1.51 9.22
CA GLN A 168 -8.49 -0.80 10.02
C GLN A 168 -9.75 -0.43 9.22
N VAL A 169 -9.56 0.09 8.00
CA VAL A 169 -10.68 0.60 7.22
C VAL A 169 -11.43 -0.48 6.41
N THR A 170 -10.89 -1.70 6.32
CA THR A 170 -11.46 -2.78 5.48
C THR A 170 -11.78 -4.09 6.20
N ILE A 171 -11.24 -4.38 7.38
CA ILE A 171 -11.27 -5.73 7.98
C ILE A 171 -12.68 -6.27 8.29
N ASP A 172 -13.60 -5.43 8.77
CA ASP A 172 -14.94 -5.86 9.19
C ASP A 172 -16.04 -5.58 8.15
N LYS A 173 -15.65 -5.30 6.91
CA LYS A 173 -16.58 -5.01 5.82
C LYS A 173 -16.72 -6.21 4.89
N ALA A 174 -17.92 -6.41 4.36
CA ALA A 174 -18.18 -7.39 3.30
C ALA A 174 -17.23 -7.19 2.10
N ASP A 175 -16.76 -5.96 1.90
CA ASP A 175 -15.77 -5.57 0.90
C ASP A 175 -14.36 -5.40 1.50
N SER A 176 -13.79 -6.44 2.11
CA SER A 176 -12.39 -6.40 2.58
C SER A 176 -11.38 -6.69 1.45
N LEU A 177 -10.12 -6.27 1.61
CA LEU A 177 -9.06 -6.61 0.63
C LEU A 177 -8.85 -8.13 0.54
N PRO A 178 -8.88 -8.73 -0.67
CA PRO A 178 -8.89 -10.18 -0.85
C PRO A 178 -7.63 -10.84 -0.30
N ARG A 179 -7.77 -11.77 0.66
CA ARG A 179 -6.65 -12.55 1.21
C ARG A 179 -6.00 -13.39 0.11
N ARG A 180 -4.67 -13.43 0.10
CA ARG A 180 -3.86 -14.20 -0.86
C ARG A 180 -2.89 -15.07 -0.08
N SER A 181 -2.65 -16.27 -0.57
CA SER A 181 -1.72 -17.21 0.07
C SER A 181 -0.28 -16.85 -0.31
N SER A 182 0.67 -17.20 0.55
CA SER A 182 2.10 -17.05 0.21
C SER A 182 2.45 -17.81 -1.08
N GLY A 183 3.19 -17.16 -1.97
CA GLY A 183 3.63 -17.72 -3.25
C GLY A 183 2.58 -17.66 -4.37
N GLU A 184 1.38 -17.11 -4.13
CA GLU A 184 0.42 -16.86 -5.20
C GLU A 184 0.87 -15.68 -6.08
N ALA A 185 1.20 -15.99 -7.33
CA ALA A 185 1.48 -15.01 -8.37
C ALA A 185 0.23 -14.21 -8.77
N TYR A 186 0.39 -12.94 -9.09
CA TYR A 186 -0.62 -12.17 -9.82
C TYR A 186 -0.05 -11.77 -11.18
N GLU A 187 -0.92 -11.51 -12.15
CA GLU A 187 -0.54 -11.08 -13.50
C GLU A 187 -0.80 -9.59 -13.63
N ILE A 188 0.14 -8.83 -14.18
CA ILE A 188 -0.06 -7.43 -14.50
C ILE A 188 -0.56 -7.34 -15.93
N VAL A 189 -1.78 -6.84 -16.11
CA VAL A 189 -2.34 -6.64 -17.44
C VAL A 189 -1.53 -5.57 -18.16
N ALA A 190 -1.21 -5.82 -19.43
CA ALA A 190 -0.46 -4.91 -20.28
C ALA A 190 0.91 -4.54 -19.68
N LEU A 191 1.59 -5.50 -19.03
CA LEU A 191 2.92 -5.32 -18.43
C LEU A 191 3.93 -4.63 -19.37
N ASP A 192 3.88 -4.88 -20.68
CA ASP A 192 4.76 -4.26 -21.66
C ASP A 192 4.50 -2.75 -21.89
N HIS A 193 3.35 -2.24 -21.47
CA HIS A 193 3.05 -0.80 -21.47
C HIS A 193 3.52 -0.09 -20.20
N PHE A 194 3.82 -0.86 -19.15
CA PHE A 194 4.59 -0.39 -18.02
C PHE A 194 6.07 -0.57 -18.33
N GLY A 195 6.95 0.32 -17.88
CA GLY A 195 8.36 0.18 -18.22
C GLY A 195 9.10 -0.85 -17.37
N ALA A 196 10.43 -0.78 -17.48
CA ALA A 196 11.34 -1.85 -17.06
C ALA A 196 11.29 -2.16 -15.56
N SER A 197 10.84 -1.20 -14.73
CA SER A 197 10.78 -1.36 -13.27
C SER A 197 9.88 -2.52 -12.85
N TRP A 198 8.74 -2.72 -13.49
CA TRP A 198 7.85 -3.84 -13.17
C TRP A 198 8.47 -5.20 -13.52
N LYS A 199 9.18 -5.30 -14.65
CA LYS A 199 9.91 -6.53 -15.01
C LYS A 199 11.05 -6.84 -14.03
N GLN A 200 11.63 -5.82 -13.41
CA GLN A 200 12.71 -5.97 -12.44
C GLN A 200 12.19 -6.44 -11.07
N TYR A 201 11.07 -5.88 -10.60
CA TYR A 201 10.59 -6.10 -9.22
C TYR A 201 9.50 -7.17 -9.09
N HIS A 202 8.78 -7.49 -10.16
CA HIS A 202 7.66 -8.41 -10.12
C HIS A 202 8.14 -9.85 -9.95
N GLY A 203 8.16 -10.30 -8.71
CA GLY A 203 8.77 -11.55 -8.30
C GLY A 203 8.61 -11.76 -6.80
N TYR A 204 9.04 -12.91 -6.29
CA TYR A 204 9.08 -13.17 -4.86
C TYR A 204 10.21 -14.10 -4.43
N PHE A 205 10.58 -14.04 -3.15
CA PHE A 205 11.52 -14.94 -2.52
C PHE A 205 10.82 -16.19 -1.97
N ASP A 206 11.39 -17.36 -2.28
CA ASP A 206 11.03 -18.68 -1.76
C ASP A 206 12.12 -19.17 -0.80
N ILE A 207 12.08 -18.65 0.42
CA ILE A 207 13.02 -19.00 1.49
C ILE A 207 12.49 -20.24 2.23
N GLN A 208 13.34 -21.26 2.38
CA GLN A 208 13.03 -22.50 3.08
C GLN A 208 14.00 -22.70 4.24
N PRO A 209 13.57 -23.31 5.37
CA PRO A 209 12.21 -23.80 5.65
C PRO A 209 11.25 -22.70 6.14
N ARG A 210 9.97 -22.82 5.80
CA ARG A 210 8.90 -21.85 6.13
C ARG A 210 8.25 -22.06 7.51
N LYS A 211 9.02 -22.37 8.55
CA LYS A 211 8.48 -22.68 9.89
C LYS A 211 8.81 -21.56 10.88
N SER A 212 7.95 -21.33 11.88
CA SER A 212 8.22 -20.37 12.96
C SER A 212 9.53 -20.72 13.69
N GLY A 213 10.35 -19.71 13.97
CA GLY A 213 11.69 -19.90 14.54
C GLY A 213 12.79 -20.17 13.49
N GLU A 214 12.43 -20.34 12.22
CA GLU A 214 13.37 -20.59 11.13
C GLU A 214 13.53 -19.37 10.21
N GLU A 215 14.58 -19.39 9.38
CA GLU A 215 14.90 -18.31 8.43
C GLU A 215 13.77 -18.00 7.42
N GLY A 216 12.88 -18.95 7.12
CA GLY A 216 11.76 -18.76 6.19
C GLY A 216 10.41 -18.46 6.85
N ALA A 217 10.36 -18.20 8.16
CA ALA A 217 9.10 -17.98 8.88
C ALA A 217 8.20 -16.90 8.25
N CYS A 218 8.76 -15.76 7.80
CA CYS A 218 8.00 -14.67 7.20
C CYS A 218 7.33 -15.08 5.88
N VAL A 219 8.05 -15.82 5.02
CA VAL A 219 7.49 -16.27 3.72
C VAL A 219 6.54 -17.47 3.86
N ALA A 220 6.29 -17.97 5.07
CA ALA A 220 5.21 -18.93 5.33
C ALA A 220 3.83 -18.29 5.09
N CYS A 221 3.69 -17.03 5.48
CA CYS A 221 2.44 -16.29 5.41
C CYS A 221 2.44 -15.20 4.33
N HIS A 222 3.62 -14.65 4.00
CA HIS A 222 3.76 -13.50 3.11
C HIS A 222 4.44 -13.87 1.80
N SER A 223 3.94 -13.35 0.68
CA SER A 223 4.75 -13.22 -0.53
C SER A 223 5.59 -11.96 -0.39
N LEU A 224 6.91 -12.10 -0.35
CA LEU A 224 7.87 -10.99 -0.24
C LEU A 224 8.65 -10.88 -1.53
N GLY A 225 8.52 -9.72 -2.18
CA GLY A 225 9.02 -9.42 -3.51
C GLY A 225 10.45 -8.92 -3.52
N LEU A 226 10.89 -8.41 -4.67
CA LEU A 226 12.27 -7.94 -4.86
C LEU A 226 12.44 -6.44 -4.59
N GLY A 227 11.37 -5.76 -4.21
CA GLY A 227 11.30 -4.34 -3.92
C GLY A 227 11.07 -4.07 -2.43
N ASN A 228 10.09 -3.21 -2.12
CA ASN A 228 9.88 -2.71 -0.78
C ASN A 228 9.32 -3.77 0.18
N SER A 229 8.61 -4.80 -0.31
CA SER A 229 8.03 -5.79 0.61
C SER A 229 9.09 -6.62 1.34
N SER A 230 10.22 -6.93 0.72
CA SER A 230 11.39 -7.55 1.38
C SER A 230 12.42 -6.54 1.90
N GLY A 231 12.27 -5.26 1.57
CA GLY A 231 13.09 -4.16 2.07
C GLY A 231 12.37 -3.37 3.15
N SER A 232 12.11 -2.09 2.87
CA SER A 232 11.58 -1.13 3.84
C SER A 232 10.29 -1.58 4.54
N PHE A 233 9.36 -2.27 3.87
CA PHE A 233 8.14 -2.74 4.52
C PHE A 233 8.42 -3.86 5.52
N THR A 234 9.41 -4.71 5.27
CA THR A 234 9.86 -5.69 6.26
C THR A 234 10.43 -4.96 7.47
N ASP A 235 11.26 -3.94 7.27
CA ASP A 235 11.83 -3.13 8.36
C ASP A 235 10.74 -2.43 9.18
N TYR A 236 9.74 -1.86 8.51
CA TYR A 236 8.60 -1.19 9.14
C TYR A 236 7.70 -2.17 9.89
N SER A 237 7.65 -3.43 9.45
CA SER A 237 6.88 -4.50 10.11
C SER A 237 7.59 -5.12 11.29
N ALA A 238 8.90 -4.96 11.35
CA ALA A 238 9.82 -5.57 12.32
C ALA A 238 10.43 -4.54 13.29
N GLY A 239 9.92 -3.31 13.33
CA GLY A 239 10.39 -2.26 14.22
C GLY A 239 11.83 -1.78 13.99
N ALA A 240 12.46 -2.11 12.86
CA ALA A 240 13.88 -1.81 12.59
C ALA A 240 14.10 -0.40 12.03
N LEU A 241 13.12 0.14 11.30
CA LEU A 241 13.11 1.51 10.80
C LEU A 241 11.74 2.11 11.09
N ALA A 242 11.52 2.52 12.33
CA ALA A 242 10.46 3.48 12.58
C ALA A 242 10.84 4.78 11.84
N PRO A 243 10.04 5.31 10.87
CA PRO A 243 10.10 6.74 10.58
C PRO A 243 10.07 7.46 11.93
N SER A 244 10.74 8.60 12.09
CA SER A 244 10.87 9.31 13.38
C SER A 244 9.54 9.62 14.10
N GLN A 245 8.43 9.41 13.40
CA GLN A 245 7.03 9.54 13.82
C GLN A 245 6.42 8.25 14.42
N LEU A 246 7.11 7.10 14.38
CA LEU A 246 6.65 5.78 14.84
C LEU A 246 7.14 5.39 16.26
N ASP A 247 7.98 6.20 16.89
CA ASP A 247 8.58 5.83 18.18
C ASP A 247 7.72 6.28 19.37
N THR A 248 6.68 5.51 19.67
CA THR A 248 5.96 5.60 20.96
C THR A 248 6.64 4.78 22.06
N GLY A 249 7.67 3.98 21.71
CA GLY A 249 8.28 2.97 22.57
C GLY A 249 7.47 1.69 22.80
N GLU A 250 6.25 1.57 22.25
CA GLU A 250 5.40 0.38 22.41
C GLU A 250 5.66 -0.68 21.32
N PHE A 251 5.66 -1.96 21.72
CA PHE A 251 5.94 -3.08 20.80
C PHE A 251 4.91 -3.18 19.67
N ASP A 252 3.62 -3.11 20.00
CA ASP A 252 2.53 -3.26 19.02
C ASP A 252 2.47 -2.10 18.00
N ASP A 253 3.07 -0.95 18.32
CA ASP A 253 3.15 0.21 17.43
C ASP A 253 4.30 0.08 16.41
N THR A 254 5.32 -0.73 16.72
CA THR A 254 6.51 -0.94 15.87
C THR A 254 6.52 -2.32 15.20
N HIS A 255 5.76 -3.28 15.73
CA HIS A 255 5.70 -4.67 15.28
C HIS A 255 4.23 -5.11 15.11
N TRP A 256 3.71 -4.97 13.90
CA TRP A 256 2.30 -5.26 13.61
C TRP A 256 2.08 -6.57 12.85
N MET A 257 3.14 -7.29 12.50
CA MET A 257 3.09 -8.58 11.81
C MET A 257 3.96 -9.64 12.51
N PRO A 258 3.42 -10.79 12.94
CA PRO A 258 2.00 -11.14 12.85
C PRO A 258 1.17 -10.34 13.87
N PRO A 259 -0.14 -10.11 13.58
CA PRO A 259 -0.99 -9.34 14.48
C PRO A 259 -1.03 -9.94 15.89
N ARG A 260 -0.97 -9.08 16.91
CA ARG A 260 -1.09 -9.45 18.35
C ARG A 260 0.03 -10.35 18.86
N ALA A 261 1.20 -10.34 18.23
CA ALA A 261 2.37 -11.04 18.74
C ALA A 261 2.86 -10.39 20.03
N LYS A 262 3.33 -11.20 20.99
CA LYS A 262 4.02 -10.66 22.17
C LYS A 262 5.50 -10.48 21.87
N GLN A 263 6.10 -9.38 22.33
CA GLN A 263 7.53 -9.08 22.13
C GLN A 263 8.45 -10.27 22.35
N SER A 264 8.35 -10.94 23.50
CA SER A 264 9.20 -12.08 23.85
C SER A 264 9.04 -13.29 22.92
N SER A 265 7.86 -13.48 22.34
CA SER A 265 7.61 -14.54 21.36
C SER A 265 7.99 -14.13 19.94
N TRP A 266 7.89 -12.84 19.62
CA TRP A 266 8.10 -12.35 18.26
C TRP A 266 9.56 -12.46 17.86
N SER A 267 10.47 -11.89 18.66
CA SER A 267 11.91 -11.91 18.36
C SER A 267 12.43 -13.33 18.22
N LYS A 268 12.01 -14.22 19.13
CA LYS A 268 12.36 -15.65 19.08
C LYS A 268 11.92 -16.33 17.78
N ASN A 269 10.76 -15.95 17.25
CA ASN A 269 10.15 -16.64 16.11
C ASN A 269 10.48 -16.03 14.75
N TYR A 270 10.85 -14.74 14.70
CA TYR A 270 10.89 -13.98 13.45
C TYR A 270 12.19 -13.19 13.21
N ASP A 271 13.04 -12.91 14.21
CA ASP A 271 14.27 -12.14 14.00
C ASP A 271 15.19 -12.76 12.94
N SER A 272 15.35 -14.08 12.98
CA SER A 272 16.17 -14.82 12.00
C SER A 272 15.60 -14.71 10.59
N SER A 273 14.26 -14.73 10.47
CA SER A 273 13.59 -14.63 9.19
C SER A 273 13.64 -13.22 8.61
N VAL A 274 13.47 -12.19 9.45
CA VAL A 274 13.64 -10.78 9.04
C VAL A 274 15.05 -10.55 8.49
N LYS A 275 16.08 -10.98 9.22
CA LYS A 275 17.48 -10.89 8.76
C LYS A 275 17.71 -11.62 7.45
N LYS A 276 17.08 -12.80 7.28
CA LYS A 276 17.20 -13.56 6.03
C LYS A 276 16.56 -12.82 4.86
N VAL A 277 15.36 -12.28 5.06
CA VAL A 277 14.63 -11.51 4.04
C VAL A 277 15.45 -10.27 3.64
N GLN A 278 15.97 -9.52 4.60
CA GLN A 278 16.83 -8.35 4.35
C GLN A 278 18.11 -8.74 3.58
N ALA A 279 18.76 -9.85 3.98
CA ALA A 279 19.94 -10.35 3.27
C ALA A 279 19.61 -10.76 1.83
N CYS A 280 18.45 -11.38 1.61
CA CYS A 280 17.97 -11.72 0.27
C CYS A 280 17.61 -10.48 -0.55
N ASN A 281 17.02 -9.44 0.03
CA ASN A 281 16.78 -8.18 -0.65
C ASN A 281 18.10 -7.51 -1.09
N ALA A 282 19.09 -7.45 -0.19
CA ALA A 282 20.40 -6.86 -0.47
C ALA A 282 21.23 -7.67 -1.47
N THR A 283 21.09 -9.00 -1.47
CA THR A 283 21.80 -9.89 -2.42
C THR A 283 20.85 -10.98 -2.93
N PRO A 284 19.99 -10.67 -3.93
CA PRO A 284 18.93 -11.57 -4.39
C PRO A 284 19.39 -12.90 -4.98
N ASN A 285 20.68 -13.03 -5.32
CA ASN A 285 21.26 -14.24 -5.87
C ASN A 285 22.10 -15.03 -4.83
N ALA A 286 22.09 -14.61 -3.56
CA ALA A 286 22.80 -15.32 -2.50
C ALA A 286 22.23 -16.72 -2.26
N LYS A 287 23.06 -17.61 -1.73
CA LYS A 287 22.65 -18.98 -1.41
C LYS A 287 21.46 -18.98 -0.42
N GLY A 288 20.37 -19.64 -0.81
CA GLY A 288 19.14 -19.72 -0.01
C GLY A 288 18.14 -18.58 -0.24
N CYS A 289 18.43 -17.65 -1.15
CA CYS A 289 17.53 -16.60 -1.62
C CYS A 289 16.93 -16.99 -2.97
N ASN A 290 16.09 -18.04 -2.99
CA ASN A 290 15.52 -18.52 -4.24
C ASN A 290 14.47 -17.51 -4.74
N LYS A 291 14.81 -16.71 -5.75
CA LYS A 291 13.87 -15.79 -6.38
C LYS A 291 13.06 -16.50 -7.46
N LYS A 292 11.77 -16.16 -7.55
CA LYS A 292 10.87 -16.56 -8.62
C LYS A 292 10.32 -15.29 -9.26
N MET A 293 10.68 -15.05 -10.52
CA MET A 293 10.14 -13.94 -11.30
C MET A 293 8.71 -14.26 -11.72
N LEU A 294 7.86 -13.24 -11.73
CA LEU A 294 6.50 -13.30 -12.24
C LEU A 294 6.47 -12.59 -13.60
N HIS A 295 5.93 -13.28 -14.60
CA HIS A 295 5.78 -12.77 -15.96
C HIS A 295 4.30 -12.55 -16.25
#